data_AF-A0A3D3P5R5-F1
#
_entry.id   AF-A0A3D3P5R5-F1
#
_cell.length_a   1.000
_cell.length_b   1.000
_cell.length_c   1.000
_cell.angle_alpha   90.00
_cell.angle_beta   90.00
_cell.angle_gamma   90.00
#
_symmetry.space_group_name_H-M   'P 1'
#
loop_
_entity.id
_entity.type
_entity.pdbx_description
1 polymer ?
#
loop_
_entity_poly.entity_id
_entity_poly.type
_entity_poly.pdbx_seq_one_letter_code
_entity_poly.pdbx_strand_id
1 'polypeptide(L)'
;KRFFRKSPITFNKEIVSLKHFITEDGTYGATFSFNKTAAGRIAAITTSNQGKWLVAMLNGRPVDAVFIDEPVGDGRLVIWRGIKQVEIIRFEYAMPITGETTKQWKERIKGHEKQRKTAQKEAQEAQTERNRRRNN
;
A
#
# COMPACT_ATOMS: atom_id res chain seq x y z
N LYS A 1 -23.69 18.46 5.60
CA LYS A 1 -23.28 17.03 5.41
C LYS A 1 -22.50 16.91 4.11
N ARG A 2 -21.33 16.27 4.09
CA ARG A 2 -20.58 15.99 2.85
C ARG A 2 -21.09 14.67 2.26
N PHE A 3 -21.44 14.65 0.98
CA PHE A 3 -21.92 13.46 0.29
C PHE A 3 -20.79 12.85 -0.54
N PHE A 4 -20.49 11.58 -0.31
CA PHE A 4 -19.47 10.83 -1.05
C PHE A 4 -20.12 9.74 -1.89
N ARG A 5 -19.70 9.66 -3.16
CA ARG A 5 -20.05 8.51 -4.01
C ARG A 5 -19.34 7.27 -3.46
N LYS A 6 -20.10 6.24 -3.12
CA LYS A 6 -19.55 4.99 -2.54
C LYS A 6 -18.85 4.10 -3.57
N SER A 7 -19.07 4.30 -4.87
CA SER A 7 -18.41 3.51 -5.92
C SER A 7 -16.92 3.88 -6.00
N PRO A 8 -16.01 2.90 -5.92
CA PRO A 8 -14.59 3.13 -6.04
C PRO A 8 -14.22 3.63 -7.44
N ILE A 9 -13.19 4.47 -7.50
CA ILE A 9 -12.66 5.06 -8.74
C ILE A 9 -11.60 4.16 -9.38
N THR A 10 -10.89 3.38 -8.57
CA THR A 10 -9.80 2.50 -8.98
C THR A 10 -9.64 1.37 -7.97
N PHE A 11 -8.96 0.29 -8.36
CA PHE A 11 -8.71 -0.89 -7.54
C PHE A 11 -7.22 -1.25 -7.46
N ASN A 12 -6.83 -2.01 -6.44
CA ASN A 12 -5.43 -2.41 -6.21
C ASN A 12 -4.78 -3.11 -7.42
N LYS A 13 -5.54 -3.88 -8.20
CA LYS A 13 -5.05 -4.59 -9.40
C LYS A 13 -4.55 -3.66 -10.51
N GLU A 14 -4.92 -2.38 -10.45
CA GLU A 14 -4.57 -1.37 -11.44
C GLU A 14 -3.32 -0.59 -11.04
N ILE A 15 -2.79 -0.84 -9.84
CA ILE A 15 -1.55 -0.27 -9.33
C ILE A 15 -0.37 -1.09 -9.87
N VAL A 16 0.59 -0.39 -10.47
CA VAL A 16 1.79 -0.98 -11.10
C VAL A 16 2.97 -0.96 -10.14
N SER A 17 3.12 0.12 -9.37
CA SER A 17 4.19 0.23 -8.36
C SER A 17 3.80 1.20 -7.25
N LEU A 18 4.52 1.10 -6.14
CA LEU A 18 4.37 2.01 -5.01
C LEU A 18 5.69 2.64 -4.60
N LYS A 19 5.65 3.82 -3.99
CA LYS A 19 6.77 4.39 -3.26
C LYS A 19 6.26 4.91 -1.93
N HIS A 20 6.65 4.29 -0.83
CA HIS A 20 6.23 4.68 0.50
C HIS A 20 7.26 5.59 1.19
N PHE A 21 6.81 6.33 2.18
CA PHE A 21 7.63 7.20 3.02
C PHE A 21 7.09 7.21 4.45
N ILE A 22 7.95 7.52 5.42
CA ILE A 22 7.57 7.69 6.81
C ILE A 22 7.06 9.11 7.00
N THR A 23 6.01 9.27 7.80
CA THR A 23 5.39 10.55 8.11
C THR A 23 5.71 10.97 9.54
N GLU A 24 5.50 12.25 9.86
CA GLU A 24 5.82 12.83 11.17
C GLU A 24 5.06 12.17 12.33
N ASP A 25 3.84 11.67 12.07
CA ASP A 25 3.01 10.99 13.08
C ASP A 25 3.41 9.51 13.31
N GLY A 26 4.49 9.05 12.67
CA GLY A 26 4.98 7.68 12.75
C GLY A 26 4.22 6.69 11.88
N THR A 27 3.18 7.13 11.14
CA THR A 27 2.52 6.32 10.11
C THR A 27 3.27 6.41 8.79
N TYR A 28 2.75 5.72 7.77
CA TYR A 28 3.29 5.75 6.42
C TYR A 28 2.38 6.52 5.48
N GLY A 29 3.00 7.19 4.51
CA GLY A 29 2.38 7.65 3.28
C GLY A 29 2.90 6.84 2.09
N ALA A 30 2.21 6.91 0.95
CA ALA A 30 2.65 6.25 -0.27
C ALA A 30 2.12 6.93 -1.54
N THR A 31 2.97 7.00 -2.55
CA THR A 31 2.61 7.29 -3.93
C THR A 31 2.35 5.99 -4.68
N PHE A 32 1.22 5.90 -5.36
CA PHE A 32 0.81 4.76 -6.17
C PHE A 32 0.80 5.16 -7.65
N SER A 33 1.53 4.40 -8.47
CA SER A 33 1.51 4.58 -9.92
C SER A 33 0.55 3.59 -10.55
N PHE A 34 -0.37 4.07 -11.39
CA PHE A 34 -1.39 3.25 -12.03
C PHE A 34 -1.02 2.88 -13.47
N ASN A 35 -1.64 1.81 -13.98
CA ASN A 35 -1.51 1.46 -15.40
C ASN A 35 -2.17 2.52 -16.29
N LYS A 36 -1.84 2.52 -17.59
CA LYS A 36 -2.31 3.55 -18.55
C LYS A 36 -3.83 3.69 -18.60
N THR A 37 -4.57 2.58 -18.54
CA THR A 37 -6.04 2.58 -18.57
C THR A 37 -6.64 3.25 -17.33
N ALA A 38 -6.15 2.87 -16.15
CA ALA A 38 -6.60 3.48 -14.90
C ALA A 38 -6.16 4.94 -14.78
N ALA A 39 -4.96 5.30 -15.25
CA ALA A 39 -4.48 6.67 -15.31
C ALA A 39 -5.40 7.57 -16.13
N GLY A 40 -5.81 7.14 -17.34
CA GLY A 40 -6.77 7.90 -18.16
C GLY A 40 -8.13 8.07 -17.48
N ARG A 41 -8.62 7.03 -16.79
CA ARG A 41 -9.87 7.11 -16.02
C ARG A 41 -9.75 8.04 -14.82
N ILE A 42 -8.62 8.02 -14.11
CA ILE A 42 -8.33 8.94 -12.98
C ILE A 42 -8.31 10.38 -13.48
N ALA A 43 -7.63 10.66 -14.60
CA ALA A 43 -7.60 11.97 -15.21
C ALA A 43 -9.02 12.47 -15.54
N ALA A 44 -9.82 11.66 -16.24
CA ALA A 44 -11.20 12.04 -16.57
C ALA A 44 -12.06 12.32 -15.33
N ILE A 45 -11.96 11.46 -14.29
CA ILE A 45 -12.75 11.62 -13.07
C ILE A 45 -12.33 12.85 -12.27
N THR A 46 -11.02 13.12 -12.16
CA THR A 46 -10.51 14.28 -11.44
C THR A 46 -10.86 15.58 -12.17
N THR A 47 -10.78 15.63 -13.50
CA THR A 47 -11.28 16.76 -14.30
C THR A 47 -12.76 17.06 -14.01
N SER A 48 -13.63 16.04 -14.03
CA SER A 48 -15.07 16.25 -13.80
C SER A 48 -15.45 16.51 -12.33
N ASN A 49 -14.52 16.38 -11.39
CA ASN A 49 -14.78 16.50 -9.95
C ASN A 49 -13.82 17.46 -9.24
N GLN A 50 -13.28 18.44 -9.96
CA GLN A 50 -12.57 19.56 -9.35
C GLN A 50 -13.43 20.24 -8.28
N GLY A 51 -12.76 20.74 -7.24
CA GLY A 51 -13.42 21.34 -6.08
C GLY A 51 -14.03 20.32 -5.11
N LYS A 52 -13.82 19.02 -5.32
CA LYS A 52 -14.34 17.95 -4.44
C LYS A 52 -13.22 17.18 -3.75
N TRP A 53 -13.60 16.44 -2.71
CA TRP A 53 -12.69 15.58 -1.97
C TRP A 53 -12.68 14.16 -2.52
N LEU A 54 -11.49 13.64 -2.77
CA LEU A 54 -11.20 12.24 -3.04
C LEU A 54 -10.77 11.55 -1.75
N VAL A 55 -11.52 10.52 -1.32
CA VAL A 55 -11.21 9.79 -0.09
C VAL A 55 -10.46 8.51 -0.41
N ALA A 56 -9.31 8.33 0.22
CA ALA A 56 -8.55 7.09 0.18
C ALA A 56 -9.09 6.11 1.22
N MET A 57 -9.54 4.96 0.74
CA MET A 57 -10.07 3.88 1.58
C MET A 57 -9.11 2.70 1.54
N LEU A 58 -8.59 2.28 2.68
CA LEU A 58 -7.78 1.07 2.84
C LEU A 58 -8.50 0.09 3.75
N ASN A 59 -8.78 -1.11 3.26
CA ASN A 59 -9.44 -2.18 4.02
C ASN A 59 -10.75 -1.73 4.69
N GLY A 60 -11.56 -0.93 3.99
CA GLY A 60 -12.84 -0.40 4.50
C GLY A 60 -12.73 0.81 5.44
N ARG A 61 -11.50 1.27 5.75
CA ARG A 61 -11.23 2.41 6.61
C ARG A 61 -10.79 3.63 5.78
N PRO A 62 -11.34 4.83 6.03
CA PRO A 62 -10.80 6.06 5.46
C PRO A 62 -9.44 6.35 6.09
N VAL A 63 -8.41 6.50 5.27
CA VAL A 63 -7.04 6.77 5.76
C VAL A 63 -6.58 8.19 5.46
N ASP A 64 -7.05 8.75 4.35
CA ASP A 64 -6.72 10.12 3.94
C ASP A 64 -7.82 10.67 3.03
N ALA A 65 -7.84 11.99 2.88
CA ALA A 65 -8.68 12.67 1.90
C ALA A 65 -7.88 13.77 1.22
N VAL A 66 -7.86 13.74 -0.11
CA VAL A 66 -7.15 14.71 -0.95
C VAL A 66 -8.18 15.58 -1.66
N PHE A 67 -7.96 16.88 -1.65
CA PHE A 67 -8.79 17.82 -2.41
C PHE A 67 -8.36 17.81 -3.87
N ILE A 68 -9.31 17.74 -4.79
CA ILE A 68 -9.05 17.80 -6.23
C ILE A 68 -9.07 19.29 -6.62
N ASP A 69 -7.94 19.95 -6.50
CA ASP A 69 -7.69 21.28 -7.03
C ASP A 69 -7.42 21.25 -8.54
N GLU A 70 -6.65 20.26 -9.00
CA GLU A 70 -6.27 20.08 -10.41
C GLU A 70 -6.52 18.65 -10.92
N PRO A 71 -6.62 18.44 -12.24
CA PRO A 71 -6.71 17.11 -12.82
C PRO A 71 -5.42 16.31 -12.62
N VAL A 72 -5.55 15.03 -12.31
CA VAL A 72 -4.39 14.13 -12.15
C VAL A 72 -4.01 13.55 -13.52
N GLY A 73 -3.02 14.17 -14.16
CA GLY A 73 -2.58 13.80 -15.52
C GLY A 73 -1.46 12.74 -15.59
N ASP A 74 -0.69 12.55 -14.52
CA ASP A 74 0.49 11.67 -14.52
C ASP A 74 0.18 10.22 -14.13
N GLY A 75 -1.08 9.94 -13.79
CA GLY A 75 -1.52 8.61 -13.36
C GLY A 75 -0.98 8.19 -12.00
N ARG A 76 -0.61 9.15 -11.13
CA ARG A 76 -0.16 8.88 -9.76
C ARG A 76 -1.10 9.49 -8.75
N LEU A 77 -1.36 8.75 -7.68
CA LEU A 77 -2.08 9.28 -6.51
C LEU A 77 -1.22 9.09 -5.28
N VAL A 78 -1.30 10.05 -4.36
CA VAL A 78 -0.59 10.00 -3.09
C VAL A 78 -1.60 9.89 -1.95
N ILE A 79 -1.29 9.02 -1.00
CA ILE A 79 -1.89 8.99 0.34
C ILE A 79 -0.81 9.55 1.26
N TRP A 80 -1.08 10.68 1.90
CA TRP A 80 -0.05 11.40 2.64
C TRP A 80 0.28 10.76 3.98
N ARG A 81 -0.70 10.14 4.64
CA ARG A 81 -0.54 9.54 5.97
C ARG A 81 -1.58 8.46 6.26
N GLY A 82 -1.45 7.81 7.41
CA GLY A 82 -2.46 6.88 7.95
C GLY A 82 -2.35 5.43 7.47
N ILE A 83 -1.37 5.13 6.61
CA ILE A 83 -1.06 3.75 6.22
C ILE A 83 -0.25 3.09 7.33
N LYS A 84 -0.68 1.90 7.75
CA LYS A 84 0.02 1.10 8.76
C LYS A 84 1.20 0.37 8.13
N GLN A 85 2.24 0.10 8.91
CA GLN A 85 3.41 -0.69 8.46
C GLN A 85 3.02 -2.05 7.86
N VAL A 86 2.07 -2.75 8.50
CA VAL A 86 1.56 -4.04 8.00
C VAL A 86 0.89 -3.92 6.61
N GLU A 87 0.30 -2.76 6.30
CA GLU A 87 -0.30 -2.50 4.98
C GLU A 87 0.79 -2.23 3.94
N ILE A 88 1.83 -1.46 4.27
CA ILE A 88 3.01 -1.27 3.41
C ILE A 88 3.66 -2.60 3.06
N ILE A 89 3.92 -3.45 4.07
CA ILE A 89 4.50 -4.77 3.85
C ILE A 89 3.64 -5.57 2.86
N ARG A 90 2.31 -5.60 3.05
CA ARG A 90 1.39 -6.28 2.12
C ARG A 90 1.44 -5.72 0.71
N PHE A 91 1.56 -4.40 0.57
CA PHE A 91 1.69 -3.79 -0.76
C PHE A 91 3.00 -4.20 -1.43
N GLU A 92 4.12 -4.20 -0.71
CA GLU A 92 5.39 -4.64 -1.26
C GLU A 92 5.36 -6.11 -1.72
N TYR A 93 4.66 -6.99 -1.00
CA TYR A 93 4.44 -8.37 -1.45
C TYR A 93 3.58 -8.47 -2.72
N ALA A 94 2.72 -7.49 -2.98
CA ALA A 94 1.79 -7.50 -4.09
C ALA A 94 2.33 -6.79 -5.35
N MET A 95 3.23 -5.82 -5.19
CA MET A 95 3.72 -4.99 -6.30
C MET A 95 5.14 -4.46 -6.04
N PRO A 96 5.90 -4.13 -7.11
CA PRO A 96 7.25 -3.58 -6.99
C PRO A 96 7.26 -2.18 -6.38
N ILE A 97 8.42 -1.80 -5.83
CA ILE A 97 8.68 -0.40 -5.47
C ILE A 97 8.93 0.40 -6.77
N THR A 98 8.51 1.66 -6.82
CA THR A 98 8.76 2.52 -7.99
C THR A 98 10.26 2.63 -8.27
N GLY A 99 10.66 2.24 -9.49
CA GLY A 99 12.07 2.15 -9.91
C GLY A 99 12.64 0.73 -9.83
N GLU A 100 11.95 -0.21 -9.19
CA GLU A 100 12.33 -1.62 -9.12
C GLU A 100 11.81 -2.38 -10.36
N THR A 101 12.67 -3.24 -10.92
CA THR A 101 12.26 -4.17 -11.98
C THR A 101 11.52 -5.37 -11.41
N THR A 102 10.69 -6.04 -12.22
CA THR A 102 9.99 -7.26 -11.82
C THR A 102 10.93 -8.36 -11.30
N LYS A 103 12.17 -8.42 -11.82
CA LYS A 103 13.18 -9.39 -11.37
C LYS A 103 13.65 -9.07 -9.95
N GLN A 104 14.06 -7.82 -9.72
CA GLN A 104 14.50 -7.34 -8.40
C GLN A 104 13.40 -7.53 -7.34
N TRP A 105 12.16 -7.20 -7.70
CA TRP A 105 11.01 -7.43 -6.82
C TRP A 105 10.87 -8.89 -6.42
N LYS A 106 10.88 -9.81 -7.39
CA LYS A 106 10.79 -11.25 -7.10
C LYS A 106 11.94 -11.76 -6.24
N GLU A 107 13.15 -11.25 -6.45
CA GLU A 107 14.32 -11.60 -5.63
C GLU A 107 14.17 -11.11 -4.19
N ARG A 108 13.73 -9.86 -4.00
CA ARG A 108 13.45 -9.28 -2.68
C ARG A 108 12.37 -10.06 -1.93
N ILE A 109 11.26 -10.39 -2.60
CA ILE A 109 10.18 -11.18 -1.99
C ILE A 109 10.64 -12.58 -1.59
N LYS A 110 11.43 -13.26 -2.43
CA LYS A 110 12.06 -14.55 -2.05
C LYS A 110 12.95 -14.41 -0.82
N GLY A 111 13.72 -13.32 -0.74
CA GLY A 111 14.53 -12.98 0.43
C GLY A 111 13.69 -12.85 1.71
N HIS A 112 12.60 -12.08 1.65
CA HIS A 112 11.67 -11.91 2.76
C HIS A 112 11.02 -13.23 3.18
N GLU A 113 10.62 -14.08 2.23
CA GLU A 113 10.05 -15.39 2.53
C GLU A 113 11.04 -16.32 3.22
N LYS A 114 12.31 -16.32 2.79
CA LYS A 114 13.38 -17.09 3.43
C LYS A 114 13.59 -16.64 4.86
N GLN A 115 13.73 -15.33 5.09
CA GLN A 115 13.86 -14.76 6.43
C GLN A 115 12.67 -15.12 7.32
N ARG A 116 11.43 -15.02 6.80
CA ARG A 116 10.22 -15.39 7.54
C ARG A 116 10.22 -16.87 7.94
N LYS A 117 10.61 -17.77 7.03
CA LYS A 117 10.70 -19.21 7.32
C LYS A 117 11.75 -19.51 8.39
N THR A 118 12.92 -18.85 8.32
CA THR A 118 13.97 -18.99 9.33
C THR A 118 13.47 -18.51 10.70
N ALA A 119 12.89 -17.31 10.78
CA ALA A 119 12.35 -16.76 12.03
C ALA A 119 11.22 -17.63 12.61
N GLN A 120 10.37 -18.21 11.77
CA GLN A 120 9.34 -19.15 12.22
C GLN A 120 9.94 -20.43 12.82
N LYS A 121 10.97 -20.97 12.20
CA LYS A 121 11.68 -22.16 12.69
C LYS A 121 12.36 -21.87 14.04
N GLU A 122 13.08 -20.76 14.14
CA GLU A 122 13.73 -20.32 15.39
C GLU A 122 12.71 -20.09 16.52
N ALA A 123 11.57 -19.46 16.23
CA ALA A 123 10.52 -19.25 17.21
C ALA A 123 9.89 -20.58 17.67
N GLN A 124 9.72 -21.56 16.75
CA GLN A 124 9.20 -22.87 17.07
C GLN A 124 10.18 -23.69 17.92
N GLU A 125 11.48 -23.62 17.62
CA GLU A 125 12.55 -24.25 18.41
C GLU A 125 12.62 -23.63 19.82
N ALA A 126 12.61 -22.30 19.92
CA ALA A 126 12.60 -21.59 21.20
C ALA A 126 11.36 -21.93 22.05
N GLN A 127 10.18 -22.04 21.42
CA GLN A 127 8.95 -22.44 22.10
C GLN A 127 9.03 -23.89 22.60
N THR A 128 9.58 -24.79 21.78
CA THR A 128 9.77 -26.21 22.15
C THR A 128 10.73 -26.34 23.33
N GLU A 129 11.85 -25.62 23.30
CA GLU A 129 12.84 -25.60 24.38
C GLU A 129 12.26 -25.00 25.67
N ARG A 130 11.47 -23.91 25.57
CA ARG A 130 10.79 -23.33 26.73
C ARG A 130 9.79 -24.30 27.36
N ASN A 131 9.04 -25.05 26.55
CA ASN A 131 8.11 -26.06 27.04
C ASN A 131 8.85 -27.23 27.71
N ARG A 132 9.99 -27.65 27.16
CA ARG A 132 10.85 -28.68 27.76
C ARG A 132 11.36 -28.26 29.14
N ARG A 133 11.84 -27.02 29.29
CA ARG A 133 12.31 -26.47 30.58
C ARG A 133 11.21 -26.29 31.62
N ARG A 134 9.95 -26.13 31.21
CA ARG A 134 8.81 -25.98 32.12
C ARG A 134 8.30 -27.33 32.66
N ASN A 135 8.54 -28.41 31.92
CA ASN A 135 8.06 -29.76 32.26
C ASN A 135 9.11 -30.62 32.98
N ASN A 136 10.34 -30.11 33.14
CA ASN A 136 11.39 -30.65 34.00
C ASN A 136 11.45 -29.84 35.30
#